data_AF-A0A960S6P6-F1
#
_entry.id   AF-A0A960S6P6-F1
#
_cell.length_a   1.000
_cell.length_b   1.000
_cell.length_c   1.000
_cell.angle_alpha   90.00
_cell.angle_beta   90.00
_cell.angle_gamma   90.00
#
_symmetry.space_group_name_H-M   'P 1'
#
loop_
_entity.id
_entity.type
_entity.pdbx_description
1 polymer ?
#
loop_
_entity_poly.entity_id
_entity_poly.type
_entity_poly.pdbx_seq_one_letter_code
_entity_poly.pdbx_strand_id
1 'polypeptide(L)'
;MKNCFLFVIVSALCIKAHAVERLVEGDRQKIEHMIKPLASWSLIRLGINRKEIERRGEATSGIPVMQALSYLFSVDGCRADMEVVRKSSLKWNSLAKGYADRLEHEHSIGALLPVIDDFAKELGADPSLLRSLVEKGDFVGLFNAL
;
A
#
# COMPACT_ATOMS: atom_id res chain seq x y z
N MET A 1 -6.22 -34.82 34.52
CA MET A 1 -6.67 -34.51 33.13
C MET A 1 -7.40 -33.17 33.08
N LYS A 2 -6.69 -32.04 33.18
CA LYS A 2 -7.22 -30.69 32.92
C LYS A 2 -6.01 -29.81 32.67
N ASN A 3 -5.50 -29.74 31.43
CA ASN A 3 -4.50 -28.74 30.99
C ASN A 3 -4.20 -28.71 29.48
N CYS A 4 -4.92 -29.45 28.62
CA CYS A 4 -4.70 -29.37 27.17
C CYS A 4 -5.68 -28.45 26.42
N PHE A 5 -6.76 -27.97 27.07
CA PHE A 5 -7.81 -27.23 26.36
C PHE A 5 -7.63 -25.72 26.34
N LEU A 6 -6.86 -25.14 27.26
CA LEU A 6 -6.68 -23.68 27.32
C LEU A 6 -5.66 -23.16 26.30
N PHE A 7 -4.67 -23.97 25.91
CA PHE A 7 -3.62 -23.55 24.98
C PHE A 7 -4.08 -23.53 23.52
N VAL A 8 -5.08 -24.34 23.15
CA VAL A 8 -5.62 -24.39 21.78
C VAL A 8 -6.57 -23.21 21.51
N ILE A 9 -7.24 -22.67 22.53
CA ILE A 9 -8.19 -21.56 22.36
C ILE A 9 -7.47 -20.21 22.27
N VAL A 10 -6.34 -20.03 22.97
CA VAL A 10 -5.52 -18.81 22.85
C VAL A 10 -4.81 -18.76 21.48
N SER A 11 -4.40 -19.90 20.94
CA SER A 11 -3.81 -19.96 19.59
C SER A 11 -4.84 -19.75 18.47
N ALA A 12 -6.11 -20.15 18.68
CA ALA A 12 -7.17 -19.93 17.69
C ALA A 12 -7.69 -18.47 17.66
N LEU A 13 -7.52 -17.72 18.76
CA LEU A 13 -7.84 -16.29 18.81
C LEU A 13 -6.75 -15.40 18.18
N CYS A 14 -5.53 -15.92 17.97
CA CYS A 14 -4.45 -15.19 17.27
C CYS A 14 -4.43 -15.38 15.75
N ILE A 15 -5.28 -16.24 15.16
CA ILE A 15 -5.17 -16.64 13.74
C ILE A 15 -6.24 -16.00 12.85
N LYS A 16 -7.14 -15.15 13.37
CA LYS A 16 -8.23 -14.54 12.57
C LYS A 16 -8.45 -13.04 12.78
N ALA A 17 -7.37 -12.28 12.99
CA ALA A 17 -7.45 -10.83 13.08
C ALA A 17 -6.19 -10.10 12.58
N HIS A 18 -5.59 -10.54 11.47
CA HIS A 18 -4.71 -9.65 10.69
C HIS A 18 -5.51 -8.99 9.56
N ALA A 19 -6.64 -8.38 9.94
CA ALA A 19 -7.17 -7.26 9.20
C ALA A 19 -6.13 -6.14 9.34
N VAL A 20 -5.46 -5.81 8.23
CA VAL A 20 -4.70 -4.58 7.97
C VAL A 20 -4.38 -3.81 9.26
N GLU A 21 -3.22 -4.09 9.86
CA GLU A 21 -2.79 -3.39 11.07
C GLU A 21 -2.94 -1.89 10.85
N ARG A 22 -3.69 -1.24 11.74
CA ARG A 22 -4.04 0.18 11.59
C ARG A 22 -2.75 0.99 11.59
N LEU A 23 -2.49 1.73 10.52
CA LEU A 23 -1.36 2.64 10.44
C LEU A 23 -1.35 3.55 11.67
N VAL A 24 -0.21 3.61 12.35
CA VAL A 24 0.05 4.59 13.41
C VAL A 24 0.09 6.00 12.82
N GLU A 25 -0.23 6.99 13.63
CA GLU A 25 -0.35 8.39 13.17
C GLU A 25 0.92 8.90 12.48
N GLY A 26 2.10 8.51 12.98
CA GLY A 26 3.37 8.89 12.36
C GLY A 26 3.55 8.34 10.93
N ASP A 27 2.97 7.18 10.62
CA ASP A 27 3.07 6.57 9.28
C ASP A 27 2.11 7.21 8.29
N ARG A 28 0.91 7.58 8.76
CA ARG A 28 -0.05 8.38 7.99
C ARG A 28 0.55 9.70 7.55
N GLN A 29 1.22 10.39 8.47
CA GLN A 29 1.89 11.67 8.17
C GLN A 29 3.00 11.51 7.12
N LYS A 30 3.77 10.42 7.17
CA LYS A 30 4.80 10.14 6.14
C LYS A 30 4.17 9.92 4.77
N ILE A 31 3.09 9.15 4.68
CA ILE A 31 2.36 8.91 3.42
C ILE A 31 1.80 10.22 2.88
N GLU A 32 1.15 11.02 3.72
CA GLU A 32 0.60 12.32 3.33
C GLU A 32 1.69 13.29 2.88
N HIS A 33 2.82 13.33 3.58
CA HIS A 33 3.96 14.17 3.21
C HIS A 33 4.60 13.76 1.89
N MET A 34 4.46 12.49 1.49
CA MET A 34 4.91 11.98 0.20
C MET A 34 3.92 12.36 -0.93
N ILE A 35 2.61 12.15 -0.72
CA ILE A 35 1.63 12.33 -1.81
C ILE A 35 1.26 13.79 -2.08
N LYS A 36 1.17 14.64 -1.05
CA LYS A 36 0.78 16.06 -1.21
C LYS A 36 1.66 16.84 -2.18
N PRO A 37 3.01 16.75 -2.14
CA PRO A 37 3.88 17.36 -3.15
C PRO A 37 3.67 16.78 -4.55
N LEU A 38 3.47 15.47 -4.68
CA LEU A 38 3.21 14.83 -5.97
C LEU A 38 1.91 15.35 -6.60
N ALA A 39 0.86 15.53 -5.81
CA ALA A 39 -0.40 16.11 -6.27
C ALA A 39 -0.25 17.60 -6.63
N SER A 40 0.37 18.40 -5.76
CA SER A 40 0.34 19.87 -5.86
C SER A 40 1.45 20.50 -6.71
N TRP A 41 2.61 19.86 -6.88
CA TRP A 41 3.75 20.47 -7.57
C TRP A 41 3.73 20.20 -9.08
N SER A 42 4.24 21.16 -9.86
CA SER A 42 4.49 20.96 -11.29
C SER A 42 5.65 19.97 -11.50
N LEU A 43 5.72 19.35 -12.67
CA LEU A 43 6.81 18.44 -13.03
C LEU A 43 8.19 19.10 -12.92
N ILE A 44 8.30 20.39 -13.29
CA ILE A 44 9.54 21.15 -13.17
C ILE A 44 9.94 21.27 -11.69
N ARG A 45 9.00 21.63 -10.81
CA ARG A 45 9.26 21.74 -9.37
C ARG A 45 9.64 20.39 -8.77
N LEU A 46 9.00 19.30 -9.21
CA LEU A 46 9.38 17.94 -8.81
C LEU A 46 10.80 17.58 -9.26
N GLY A 47 11.19 17.96 -10.49
CA GLY A 47 12.56 17.76 -10.98
C GLY A 47 13.61 18.52 -10.18
N ILE A 48 13.35 19.78 -9.84
CA ILE A 48 14.25 20.59 -9.00
C ILE A 48 14.36 20.02 -7.59
N ASN A 49 13.24 19.53 -7.04
CA ASN A 49 13.17 19.00 -5.68
C ASN A 49 13.26 17.47 -5.62
N ARG A 50 13.87 16.83 -6.64
CA ARG A 50 13.91 15.38 -6.78
C ARG A 50 14.41 14.66 -5.52
N LYS A 51 15.53 15.11 -4.97
CA LYS A 51 16.14 14.53 -3.75
C LYS A 51 15.20 14.60 -2.54
N GLU A 52 14.43 15.68 -2.42
CA GLU A 52 13.48 15.84 -1.32
C GLU A 52 12.28 14.88 -1.48
N ILE A 53 11.82 14.64 -2.71
CA ILE A 53 10.78 13.65 -3.00
C ILE A 53 11.29 12.23 -2.74
N GLU A 54 12.52 11.91 -3.17
CA GLU A 54 13.16 10.62 -2.89
C GLU A 54 13.26 10.38 -1.38
N ARG A 55 13.74 11.36 -0.60
CA ARG A 55 13.81 11.29 0.86
C ARG A 55 12.44 11.07 1.52
N ARG A 56 11.38 11.69 1.00
CA ARG A 56 10.00 11.47 1.48
C ARG A 56 9.51 10.07 1.14
N GLY A 57 9.83 9.55 -0.04
CA GLY A 57 9.57 8.16 -0.43
C GLY A 57 10.28 7.17 0.49
N GLU A 58 11.57 7.38 0.75
CA GLU A 58 12.37 6.56 1.66
C GLU A 58 11.81 6.55 3.09
N ALA A 59 11.25 7.68 3.56
CA ALA A 59 10.59 7.73 4.86
C ALA A 59 9.41 6.75 4.96
N THR A 60 8.77 6.38 3.84
CA THR A 60 7.67 5.40 3.80
C THR A 60 8.13 3.95 3.66
N SER A 61 9.44 3.68 3.55
CA SER A 61 9.98 2.34 3.28
C SER A 61 9.64 1.29 4.35
N GLY A 62 9.54 1.71 5.61
CA GLY A 62 9.19 0.83 6.74
C GLY A 62 7.71 0.51 6.88
N ILE A 63 6.84 1.10 6.04
CA ILE A 63 5.39 0.90 6.09
C ILE A 63 5.02 -0.20 5.10
N PRO A 64 4.30 -1.27 5.48
CA PRO A 64 3.82 -2.27 4.53
C PRO A 64 3.04 -1.63 3.37
N VAL A 65 3.36 -2.02 2.13
CA VAL A 65 2.86 -1.39 0.91
C VAL A 65 1.35 -1.50 0.83
N MET A 66 0.79 -2.67 1.15
CA MET A 66 -0.66 -2.87 1.14
C MET A 66 -1.38 -1.94 2.12
N GLN A 67 -0.79 -1.68 3.29
CA GLN A 67 -1.35 -0.72 4.25
C GLN A 67 -1.26 0.71 3.72
N ALA A 68 -0.13 1.07 3.11
CA ALA A 68 0.05 2.40 2.52
C ALA A 68 -0.92 2.65 1.36
N LEU A 69 -1.12 1.67 0.47
CA LEU A 69 -2.08 1.75 -0.63
C LEU A 69 -3.52 1.80 -0.10
N SER A 70 -3.85 0.97 0.89
CA SER A 70 -5.17 0.98 1.53
C SER A 70 -5.49 2.38 2.06
N TYR A 71 -4.56 3.02 2.77
CA TYR A 71 -4.72 4.38 3.27
C TYR A 71 -4.88 5.41 2.14
N LEU A 72 -4.04 5.34 1.10
CA LEU A 72 -4.07 6.28 -0.01
C LEU A 72 -5.40 6.26 -0.77
N PHE A 73 -6.00 5.09 -0.95
CA PHE A 73 -7.24 4.92 -1.71
C PHE A 73 -8.51 4.96 -0.85
N SER A 74 -8.41 4.76 0.48
CA SER A 74 -9.57 4.77 1.38
C SER A 74 -9.82 6.12 2.07
N VAL A 75 -8.80 6.98 2.24
CA VAL A 75 -8.95 8.26 2.94
C VAL A 75 -9.24 9.39 1.94
N ASP A 76 -10.36 10.11 2.12
CA ASP A 76 -10.86 11.11 1.17
C ASP A 76 -9.81 12.13 0.71
N GLY A 77 -9.00 12.66 1.62
CA GLY A 77 -7.94 13.62 1.27
C GLY A 77 -6.84 13.01 0.41
N CYS A 78 -6.33 11.84 0.80
CA CYS A 78 -5.32 11.13 0.02
C CYS A 78 -5.87 10.63 -1.31
N ARG A 79 -7.11 10.16 -1.34
CA ARG A 79 -7.78 9.72 -2.57
C ARG A 79 -7.90 10.86 -3.56
N ALA A 80 -8.30 12.06 -3.11
CA ALA A 80 -8.33 13.24 -3.97
C ALA A 80 -6.94 13.59 -4.52
N ASP A 81 -5.90 13.52 -3.69
CA ASP A 81 -4.52 13.73 -4.12
C ASP A 81 -4.07 12.69 -5.15
N MET A 82 -4.44 11.41 -4.95
CA MET A 82 -4.17 10.32 -5.89
C MET A 82 -4.85 10.55 -7.25
N GLU A 83 -6.10 11.00 -7.28
CA GLU A 83 -6.78 11.36 -8.54
C GLU A 83 -6.09 12.51 -9.28
N VAL A 84 -5.54 13.48 -8.56
CA VAL A 84 -4.74 14.56 -9.18
C VAL A 84 -3.46 14.00 -9.77
N VAL A 85 -2.77 13.09 -9.06
CA VAL A 85 -1.56 12.44 -9.57
C VAL A 85 -1.86 11.60 -10.81
N ARG A 86 -2.97 10.85 -10.82
CA ARG A 86 -3.40 9.99 -11.94
C ARG A 86 -3.60 10.75 -13.25
N LYS A 87 -3.96 12.04 -13.20
CA LYS A 87 -4.08 12.91 -14.39
C LYS A 87 -2.76 13.16 -15.11
N SER A 88 -1.62 12.93 -14.46
CA SER A 88 -0.29 13.06 -15.07
C SER A 88 0.33 11.68 -15.27
N SER A 89 0.36 11.21 -16.53
CA SER A 89 0.96 9.92 -16.88
C SER A 89 2.40 9.76 -16.36
N LEU A 90 3.21 10.83 -16.40
CA LEU A 90 4.56 10.81 -15.87
C LEU A 90 4.61 10.60 -14.35
N LYS A 91 3.78 11.31 -13.59
CA LYS A 91 3.73 11.15 -12.12
C LYS A 91 3.17 9.78 -11.76
N TRP A 92 2.09 9.36 -12.42
CA TRP A 92 1.44 8.09 -12.21
C TRP A 92 2.37 6.92 -12.49
N ASN A 93 3.03 6.89 -13.65
CA ASN A 93 3.96 5.83 -14.00
C ASN A 93 5.16 5.77 -13.05
N SER A 94 5.67 6.94 -12.62
CA SER A 94 6.76 6.99 -11.63
C SER A 94 6.31 6.45 -10.27
N LEU A 95 5.09 6.77 -9.84
CA LEU A 95 4.53 6.30 -8.58
C LEU A 95 4.23 4.80 -8.62
N ALA A 96 3.59 4.34 -9.71
CA ALA A 96 3.28 2.93 -9.95
C ALA A 96 4.55 2.09 -9.94
N LYS A 97 5.63 2.56 -10.59
CA LYS A 97 6.93 1.89 -10.54
C LYS A 97 7.49 1.80 -9.11
N GLY A 98 7.49 2.92 -8.38
CA GLY A 98 7.99 2.93 -7.00
C GLY A 98 7.23 2.00 -6.06
N TYR A 99 5.92 1.85 -6.26
CA TYR A 99 5.11 0.88 -5.51
C TYR A 99 5.28 -0.55 -6.01
N ALA A 100 5.41 -0.76 -7.32
CA ALA A 100 5.64 -2.08 -7.91
C ALA A 100 6.94 -2.71 -7.40
N ASP A 101 8.03 -1.94 -7.34
CA ASP A 101 9.33 -2.40 -6.82
C ASP A 101 9.20 -2.87 -5.35
N ARG A 102 8.35 -2.21 -4.56
CA ARG A 102 8.11 -2.58 -3.16
C ARG A 102 7.13 -3.75 -3.00
N LEU A 103 6.11 -3.83 -3.85
CA LEU A 103 5.20 -4.97 -3.92
C LEU A 103 5.96 -6.24 -4.31
N GLU A 104 6.89 -6.15 -5.25
CA GLU A 104 7.77 -7.27 -5.60
C GLU A 104 8.58 -7.76 -4.41
N HIS A 105 9.12 -6.84 -3.60
CA HIS A 105 9.82 -7.19 -2.37
C HIS A 105 8.89 -7.89 -1.37
N GLU A 106 7.70 -7.35 -1.10
CA GLU A 106 6.72 -7.96 -0.19
C GLU A 106 6.20 -9.32 -0.68
N HIS A 107 6.08 -9.49 -1.99
CA HIS A 107 5.75 -10.76 -2.61
C HIS A 107 6.85 -11.80 -2.37
N SER A 108 8.12 -11.39 -2.51
CA SER A 108 9.27 -12.28 -2.34
C SER A 108 9.38 -12.88 -0.92
N ILE A 109 8.88 -12.17 0.09
CA ILE A 109 8.82 -12.62 1.48
C ILE A 109 7.48 -13.25 1.86
N GLY A 110 6.57 -13.45 0.91
CA GLY A 110 5.28 -14.10 1.12
C GLY A 110 4.23 -13.26 1.85
N ALA A 111 4.40 -11.93 1.91
CA ALA A 111 3.54 -11.04 2.70
C ALA A 111 2.24 -10.62 1.99
N LEU A 112 2.17 -10.68 0.65
CA LEU A 112 1.03 -10.16 -0.11
C LEU A 112 -0.19 -11.09 -0.15
N LEU A 113 0.01 -12.37 -0.50
CA LEU A 113 -1.10 -13.32 -0.73
C LEU A 113 -2.01 -13.54 0.49
N PRO A 114 -1.51 -13.53 1.75
CA PRO A 114 -2.38 -13.69 2.92
C PRO A 114 -3.36 -12.53 3.13
N VAL A 115 -3.05 -11.32 2.63
CA VAL A 115 -3.83 -10.10 2.91
C VAL A 115 -4.61 -9.58 1.68
N ILE A 116 -4.37 -10.13 0.49
CA ILE A 116 -4.89 -9.60 -0.77
C ILE A 116 -6.42 -9.56 -0.84
N ASP A 117 -7.10 -10.56 -0.27
CA ASP A 117 -8.57 -10.65 -0.35
C ASP A 117 -9.24 -9.59 0.53
N ASP A 118 -8.67 -9.31 1.71
CA ASP A 118 -9.21 -8.30 2.62
C ASP A 118 -8.87 -6.89 2.15
N PHE A 119 -7.67 -6.70 1.59
CA PHE A 119 -7.29 -5.47 0.89
C PHE A 119 -8.23 -5.15 -0.28
N ALA A 120 -8.55 -6.14 -1.12
CA ALA A 120 -9.46 -5.96 -2.23
C ALA A 120 -10.86 -5.52 -1.76
N LYS A 121 -11.39 -6.16 -0.71
CA LYS A 121 -12.68 -5.79 -0.12
C LYS A 121 -12.68 -4.37 0.45
N GLU A 122 -11.61 -3.97 1.13
CA GLU A 122 -11.48 -2.63 1.70
C GLU A 122 -11.56 -1.55 0.62
N LEU A 123 -10.94 -1.81 -0.54
CA LEU A 123 -10.93 -0.90 -1.67
C LEU A 123 -12.13 -1.05 -2.62
N GLY A 124 -13.00 -2.03 -2.39
CA GLY A 124 -14.09 -2.35 -3.32
C GLY A 124 -13.61 -2.88 -4.68
N ALA A 125 -12.40 -3.44 -4.74
CA ALA A 125 -11.81 -4.05 -5.92
C ALA A 125 -12.16 -5.55 -6.02
N ASP A 126 -12.01 -6.15 -7.22
CA ASP A 126 -12.23 -7.59 -7.42
C ASP A 126 -11.06 -8.41 -6.83
N PRO A 127 -11.29 -9.22 -5.77
CA PRO A 127 -10.23 -10.02 -5.16
C PRO A 127 -9.59 -11.02 -6.12
N SER A 128 -10.36 -11.55 -7.08
CA SER A 128 -9.87 -12.55 -8.04
C SER A 128 -8.90 -11.94 -9.02
N LEU A 129 -9.18 -10.71 -9.47
CA LEU A 129 -8.30 -9.93 -10.32
C LEU A 129 -7.00 -9.60 -9.58
N LEU A 130 -7.09 -9.02 -8.38
CA LEU A 130 -5.90 -8.62 -7.63
C LEU A 130 -5.01 -9.82 -7.28
N ARG A 131 -5.61 -10.94 -6.85
CA ARG A 131 -4.89 -12.20 -6.61
C ARG A 131 -4.18 -12.69 -7.87
N SER A 132 -4.86 -12.70 -9.03
CA SER A 132 -4.23 -13.11 -10.28
C SER A 132 -3.05 -12.23 -10.67
N LEU A 133 -3.12 -10.92 -10.41
CA LEU A 133 -2.02 -9.98 -10.68
C LEU A 133 -0.81 -10.24 -9.77
N VAL A 134 -1.04 -10.50 -8.48
CA VAL A 134 0.01 -10.90 -7.53
C VAL A 134 0.68 -12.21 -7.97
N GLU A 135 -0.10 -13.23 -8.29
CA GLU A 135 0.42 -14.56 -8.70
C GLU A 135 1.20 -14.50 -10.02
N LYS A 136 0.84 -13.59 -10.93
CA LYS A 136 1.57 -13.35 -12.18
C LYS A 136 2.82 -12.48 -12.00
N GLY A 137 3.01 -11.88 -10.83
CA GLY A 137 4.05 -10.88 -10.59
C GLY A 137 3.82 -9.55 -11.34
N ASP A 138 2.59 -9.26 -11.75
CA ASP A 138 2.24 -8.02 -12.44
C ASP A 138 1.90 -6.92 -11.42
N PHE A 139 2.92 -6.40 -10.73
CA PHE A 139 2.73 -5.42 -9.66
C PHE A 139 2.37 -4.01 -10.16
N VAL A 140 2.75 -3.68 -11.40
CA VAL A 140 2.30 -2.44 -12.05
C VAL A 140 0.82 -2.56 -12.42
N GLY A 141 0.41 -3.70 -12.98
CA GLY A 141 -0.99 -4.02 -13.22
C GLY A 141 -1.81 -4.02 -11.92
N LEU A 142 -1.26 -4.58 -10.83
CA LEU A 142 -1.88 -4.55 -9.50
C LEU A 142 -2.15 -3.12 -9.05
N PHE A 143 -1.15 -2.24 -9.10
CA PHE A 143 -1.31 -0.83 -8.72
C PHE A 143 -2.34 -0.10 -9.59
N ASN A 144 -2.36 -0.38 -10.89
CA ASN A 144 -3.30 0.26 -11.83
C ASN A 144 -4.74 -0.26 -11.70
N ALA A 145 -4.94 -1.41 -11.06
CA ALA A 145 -6.26 -1.98 -10.80
C ALA A 145 -6.94 -1.40 -9.54
N LEU A 146 -6.23 -0.54 -8.79
CA LEU A 146 -6.71 0.25 -7.64
C LEU A 146 -7.20 1.62 -8.11
#